data_AF-A0A382AAP3-F1
#
_entry.id   AF-A0A382AAP3-F1
#
_cell.length_a   1.000
_cell.length_b   1.000
_cell.length_c   1.000
_cell.angle_alpha   90.00
_cell.angle_beta   90.00
_cell.angle_gamma   90.00
#
_symmetry.space_group_name_H-M   'P 1'
#
loop_
_entity.id
_entity.type
_entity.pdbx_description
1 polymer ?
#
loop_
_entity_poly.entity_id
_entity_poly.type
_entity_poly.pdbx_seq_one_letter_code
_entity_poly.pdbx_strand_id
1 'polypeptide(L)'
;MSYQNQSDSDHLSIIVGPPGPDNIIDSVHNVASKQNISLDDAWTAYVKLMADNFIKPNNIPNEYGLRDFSEMFTDLLEQEVRVSEYFLTHYHSFSNDGQFLAQIKDVSKRQPYSAPAIIFHAKNILDSNGKPINIRMFDELKREILQNLMIFLMKANWIYISISFEYTKVKAK
;
A
#
# COMPACT_ATOMS: atom_id res chain seq x y z
N MET A 1 -7.53 23.73 -10.63
CA MET A 1 -6.66 22.56 -10.37
C MET A 1 -6.54 21.77 -11.66
N SER A 2 -5.34 21.50 -12.16
CA SER A 2 -5.14 20.66 -13.36
C SER A 2 -5.18 19.19 -12.94
N TYR A 3 -6.08 18.42 -13.53
CA TYR A 3 -6.20 16.98 -13.30
C TYR A 3 -4.97 16.25 -13.86
N GLN A 4 -4.55 15.19 -13.18
CA GLN A 4 -3.41 14.37 -13.58
C GLN A 4 -3.79 13.42 -14.72
N ASN A 5 -2.81 13.03 -15.53
CA ASN A 5 -3.01 12.10 -16.64
C ASN A 5 -3.56 10.76 -16.11
N GLN A 6 -4.52 10.14 -16.79
CA GLN A 6 -5.18 8.90 -16.37
C GLN A 6 -4.30 7.64 -16.56
N SER A 7 -2.99 7.80 -16.57
CA SER A 7 -2.02 6.73 -16.79
C SER A 7 -1.84 5.89 -15.52
N ASP A 8 -1.63 4.59 -15.69
CA ASP A 8 -1.29 3.66 -14.60
C ASP A 8 0.09 3.97 -13.99
N SER A 9 0.88 4.81 -14.65
CA SER A 9 2.16 5.32 -14.15
C SER A 9 2.02 6.09 -12.84
N ASP A 10 0.89 6.76 -12.66
CA ASP A 10 0.66 7.68 -11.55
C ASP A 10 -0.10 6.93 -10.46
N HIS A 11 0.56 6.64 -9.34
CA HIS A 11 0.00 5.75 -8.32
C HIS A 11 0.58 5.99 -6.93
N LEU A 12 -0.20 5.62 -5.92
CA LEU A 12 0.20 5.51 -4.53
C LEU A 12 0.45 4.03 -4.23
N SER A 13 1.60 3.72 -3.64
CA SER A 13 1.96 2.37 -3.21
C SER A 13 2.05 2.32 -1.69
N ILE A 14 1.40 1.33 -1.09
CA ILE A 14 1.56 0.93 0.31
C ILE A 14 2.34 -0.37 0.31
N ILE A 15 3.63 -0.30 0.66
CA ILE A 15 4.55 -1.43 0.67
C ILE A 15 4.66 -1.96 2.10
N VAL A 16 4.39 -3.25 2.28
CA VAL A 16 4.18 -3.82 3.61
C VAL A 16 5.32 -4.75 3.98
N GLY A 17 6.01 -4.41 5.07
CA GLY A 17 7.06 -5.23 5.67
C GLY A 17 6.53 -6.54 6.26
N PRO A 18 7.41 -7.39 6.81
CA PRO A 18 7.01 -8.63 7.46
C PRO A 18 6.09 -8.36 8.67
N PRO A 19 5.34 -9.38 9.16
CA PRO A 19 4.49 -9.23 10.33
C PRO A 19 5.29 -8.80 11.56
N GLY A 20 4.69 -7.93 12.39
CA GLY A 20 5.36 -7.40 13.58
C GLY A 20 5.15 -8.21 14.86
N PRO A 21 3.91 -8.43 15.29
CA PRO A 21 3.62 -9.22 16.49
C PRO A 21 3.88 -10.73 16.31
N ASP A 22 4.44 -11.36 17.34
CA ASP A 22 4.76 -12.79 17.37
C ASP A 22 3.57 -13.69 16.99
N ASN A 23 2.36 -13.35 17.45
CA ASN A 23 1.17 -14.15 17.15
C ASN A 23 0.78 -14.13 15.67
N ILE A 24 1.07 -13.04 14.94
CA ILE A 24 0.85 -12.96 13.50
C ILE A 24 1.97 -13.69 12.76
N ILE A 25 3.21 -13.57 13.24
CA ILE A 25 4.35 -14.35 12.72
C ILE A 25 4.03 -15.84 12.80
N ASP A 26 3.65 -16.34 13.98
CA ASP A 26 3.27 -17.75 14.18
C ASP A 26 2.11 -18.16 13.26
N SER A 27 1.11 -17.29 13.09
CA SER A 27 -0.02 -17.56 12.21
C SER A 27 0.40 -17.69 10.75
N VAL A 28 1.25 -16.79 10.25
CA VAL A 28 1.78 -16.82 8.88
C VAL A 28 2.66 -18.05 8.66
N HIS A 29 3.54 -18.37 9.62
CA HIS A 29 4.37 -19.57 9.61
C HIS A 29 3.51 -20.86 9.58
N ASN A 30 2.46 -20.92 10.40
CA ASN A 30 1.55 -22.05 10.44
C ASN A 30 0.79 -22.22 9.12
N VAL A 31 0.32 -21.13 8.51
CA VAL A 31 -0.34 -21.16 7.19
C VAL A 31 0.63 -21.62 6.11
N ALA A 32 1.85 -21.07 6.07
CA ALA A 32 2.88 -21.46 5.13
C ALA A 32 3.18 -22.96 5.19
N SER A 33 3.39 -23.48 6.40
CA SER A 33 3.61 -24.91 6.65
C SER A 33 2.42 -25.77 6.25
N LYS A 34 1.20 -25.41 6.71
CA LYS A 34 -0.02 -26.20 6.47
C LYS A 34 -0.42 -26.25 4.99
N GLN A 35 -0.22 -25.16 4.26
CA GLN A 35 -0.57 -25.05 2.84
C GLN A 35 0.61 -25.37 1.91
N ASN A 36 1.79 -25.65 2.47
CA ASN A 36 3.03 -25.90 1.73
C ASN A 36 3.36 -24.79 0.72
N ILE A 37 3.28 -23.53 1.18
CA ILE A 37 3.62 -22.32 0.41
C ILE A 37 4.78 -21.57 1.08
N SER A 38 5.38 -20.60 0.36
CA SER A 38 6.44 -19.78 0.95
C SER A 38 5.89 -18.84 2.04
N LEU A 39 6.77 -18.36 2.93
CA LEU A 39 6.40 -17.35 3.93
C LEU A 39 5.95 -16.04 3.26
N ASP A 40 6.60 -15.66 2.16
CA ASP A 40 6.25 -14.47 1.38
C ASP A 40 4.84 -14.60 0.77
N ASP A 41 4.47 -15.79 0.26
CA ASP A 41 3.12 -16.05 -0.26
C ASP A 41 2.07 -16.05 0.85
N ALA A 42 2.37 -16.66 2.00
CA ALA A 42 1.48 -16.66 3.15
C ALA A 42 1.26 -15.23 3.69
N TRP A 43 2.31 -14.42 3.74
CA TRP A 43 2.21 -13.02 4.13
C TRP A 43 1.46 -12.18 3.10
N THR A 44 1.70 -12.40 1.81
CA THR A 44 0.97 -11.75 0.72
C THR A 44 -0.52 -12.06 0.80
N ALA A 45 -0.89 -13.31 1.07
CA ALA A 45 -2.27 -13.71 1.26
C ALA A 45 -2.89 -13.02 2.49
N TYR A 46 -2.13 -12.88 3.59
CA TYR A 46 -2.58 -12.12 4.76
C TYR A 46 -2.78 -10.63 4.45
N VAL A 47 -1.84 -10.00 3.74
CA VAL A 47 -1.95 -8.58 3.31
C VAL A 47 -3.16 -8.40 2.40
N LYS A 48 -3.37 -9.31 1.45
CA LYS A 48 -4.56 -9.31 0.59
C LYS A 48 -5.83 -9.41 1.43
N LEU A 49 -5.89 -10.36 2.36
CA LEU A 49 -7.03 -10.55 3.25
C LEU A 49 -7.31 -9.30 4.08
N MET A 50 -6.27 -8.65 4.60
CA MET A 50 -6.39 -7.39 5.35
C MET A 50 -6.85 -6.24 4.45
N ALA A 51 -6.41 -6.16 3.20
CA ALA A 51 -6.85 -5.13 2.25
C ALA A 51 -8.31 -5.35 1.82
N ASP A 52 -8.69 -6.61 1.54
CA ASP A 52 -10.06 -7.02 1.25
C ASP A 52 -11.00 -6.75 2.45
N ASN A 53 -10.50 -6.94 3.68
CA ASN A 53 -11.24 -6.85 4.95
C ASN A 53 -10.90 -5.62 5.81
N PHE A 54 -10.25 -4.58 5.26
CA PHE A 54 -9.90 -3.38 6.04
C PHE A 54 -11.16 -2.72 6.62
N ILE A 55 -12.33 -3.09 6.07
CA ILE A 55 -13.66 -3.08 6.67
C ILE A 55 -13.87 -4.32 7.57
N LYS A 56 -13.75 -4.09 8.89
CA LYS A 56 -14.23 -4.85 10.08
C LYS A 56 -14.36 -6.40 10.08
N PRO A 57 -14.21 -7.03 11.28
CA PRO A 57 -14.51 -8.44 11.47
C PRO A 57 -16.02 -8.64 11.38
N ASN A 58 -16.45 -9.63 10.61
CA ASN A 58 -17.70 -10.39 10.69
C ASN A 58 -18.06 -10.79 9.26
N ASN A 59 -18.22 -12.08 9.01
CA ASN A 59 -18.54 -12.77 7.74
C ASN A 59 -19.79 -12.22 6.99
N ILE A 60 -19.82 -10.93 6.68
CA ILE A 60 -20.82 -10.23 5.91
C ILE A 60 -20.18 -10.04 4.52
N PRO A 61 -20.81 -10.53 3.44
CA PRO A 61 -20.35 -10.26 2.07
C PRO A 61 -20.13 -8.75 1.89
N ASN A 62 -19.04 -8.36 1.23
CA ASN A 62 -18.67 -6.96 1.08
C ASN A 62 -19.67 -6.22 0.17
N GLU A 63 -20.75 -5.69 0.75
CA GLU A 63 -21.68 -4.78 0.09
C GLU A 63 -21.12 -3.33 0.04
N TYR A 64 -19.99 -3.07 0.71
CA TYR A 64 -19.44 -1.72 0.96
C TYR A 64 -18.10 -1.41 0.27
N GLY A 65 -17.49 -2.35 -0.47
CA GLY A 65 -16.34 -2.14 -1.35
C GLY A 65 -15.08 -1.58 -0.68
N LEU A 66 -14.42 -0.61 -1.32
CA LEU A 66 -13.20 0.07 -0.85
C LEU A 66 -13.51 1.34 -0.03
N ARG A 67 -14.63 1.30 0.70
CA ARG A 67 -15.15 2.46 1.46
C ARG A 67 -14.17 2.94 2.52
N ASP A 68 -13.52 2.05 3.27
CA ASP A 68 -12.60 2.50 4.33
C ASP A 68 -11.34 3.18 3.77
N PHE A 69 -10.85 2.75 2.61
CA PHE A 69 -9.81 3.50 1.89
C PHE A 69 -10.34 4.86 1.41
N SER A 70 -11.59 4.91 0.97
CA SER A 70 -12.26 6.16 0.55
C SER A 70 -12.40 7.14 1.71
N GLU A 71 -12.87 6.69 2.88
CA GLU A 71 -12.99 7.48 4.10
C GLU A 71 -11.62 7.94 4.59
N MET A 72 -10.64 7.03 4.66
CA MET A 72 -9.27 7.37 5.08
C MET A 72 -8.63 8.42 4.15
N PHE A 73 -8.78 8.28 2.83
CA PHE A 73 -8.25 9.28 1.89
C PHE A 73 -9.05 10.57 1.93
N THR A 74 -10.35 10.52 2.21
CA THR A 74 -11.20 11.71 2.39
C THR A 74 -10.73 12.53 3.58
N ASP A 75 -10.53 11.88 4.73
CA ASP A 75 -10.07 12.53 5.95
C ASP A 75 -8.65 13.09 5.77
N LEU A 76 -7.75 12.33 5.13
CA LEU A 76 -6.37 12.74 4.92
C LEU A 76 -6.23 13.91 3.93
N LEU A 77 -7.06 13.94 2.88
CA LEU A 77 -7.00 14.94 1.83
C LEU A 77 -7.97 16.12 2.05
N GLU A 78 -8.80 16.04 3.09
CA GLU A 78 -9.82 17.04 3.44
C GLU A 78 -10.78 17.35 2.27
N GLN A 79 -11.06 16.34 1.44
CA GLN A 79 -11.99 16.41 0.31
C GLN A 79 -12.61 15.05 0.07
N GLU A 80 -13.83 14.99 -0.49
CA GLU A 80 -14.49 13.72 -0.80
C GLU A 80 -13.67 12.91 -1.83
N VAL A 81 -13.27 11.71 -1.42
CA VAL A 81 -12.52 10.75 -2.23
C VAL A 81 -13.24 9.42 -2.29
N ARG A 82 -13.31 8.84 -3.48
CA ARG A 82 -13.78 7.48 -3.74
C ARG A 82 -12.66 6.64 -4.32
N VAL A 83 -12.39 5.50 -3.70
CA VAL A 83 -11.49 4.47 -4.24
C VAL A 83 -12.31 3.40 -4.96
N SER A 84 -11.98 3.11 -6.21
CA SER A 84 -12.71 2.14 -7.03
C SER A 84 -12.04 0.77 -7.18
N GLU A 85 -10.72 0.72 -7.12
CA GLU A 85 -9.93 -0.51 -7.27
C GLU A 85 -8.52 -0.33 -6.69
N TYR A 86 -7.92 -1.44 -6.23
CA TYR A 86 -6.49 -1.53 -5.95
C TYR A 86 -5.89 -2.76 -6.63
N PHE A 87 -4.56 -2.74 -6.81
CA PHE A 87 -3.80 -3.87 -7.33
C PHE A 87 -2.82 -4.35 -6.29
N LEU A 88 -2.63 -5.67 -6.20
CA LEU A 88 -1.61 -6.27 -5.34
C LEU A 88 -0.42 -6.70 -6.20
N THR A 89 0.78 -6.31 -5.80
CA THR A 89 2.04 -6.67 -6.46
C THR A 89 3.15 -6.89 -5.43
N HIS A 90 4.39 -7.11 -5.87
CA HIS A 90 5.55 -7.26 -5.02
C HIS A 90 6.67 -6.29 -5.40
N TYR A 91 7.36 -5.77 -4.37
CA TYR A 91 8.61 -5.04 -4.52
C TYR A 91 9.76 -5.88 -3.97
N HIS A 92 10.82 -6.05 -4.77
CA HIS A 92 12.01 -6.82 -4.39
C HIS A 92 13.19 -5.95 -3.98
N SER A 93 12.94 -4.69 -3.61
CA SER A 93 13.98 -3.66 -3.37
C SER A 93 14.13 -3.25 -1.91
N PHE A 94 13.62 -4.05 -0.98
CA PHE A 94 13.68 -3.79 0.47
C PHE A 94 14.42 -4.90 1.21
N SER A 95 15.05 -4.53 2.33
CA SER A 95 15.53 -5.47 3.35
C SER A 95 14.42 -5.83 4.34
N ASN A 96 14.67 -6.85 5.16
CA ASN A 96 13.74 -7.30 6.22
C ASN A 96 13.37 -6.18 7.23
N ASP A 97 14.28 -5.22 7.45
CA ASP A 97 14.08 -4.05 8.34
C ASP A 97 13.57 -2.80 7.61
N GLY A 98 13.21 -2.90 6.33
CA GLY A 98 12.51 -1.83 5.60
C GLY A 98 13.41 -0.81 4.93
N GLN A 99 14.72 -1.06 4.88
CA GLN A 99 15.65 -0.19 4.16
C GLN A 99 15.67 -0.54 2.67
N PHE A 100 15.77 0.47 1.82
CA PHE A 100 16.02 0.23 0.40
C PHE A 100 17.37 -0.44 0.20
N LEU A 101 17.41 -1.52 -0.57
CA LEU A 101 18.66 -2.26 -0.83
C LEU A 101 19.75 -1.36 -1.42
N ALA A 102 19.37 -0.35 -2.22
CA ALA A 102 20.30 0.62 -2.80
C ALA A 102 21.00 1.51 -1.75
N GLN A 103 20.39 1.72 -0.59
CA GLN A 103 20.93 2.54 0.50
C GLN A 103 21.87 1.75 1.43
N ILE A 104 21.75 0.42 1.45
CA ILE A 104 22.60 -0.45 2.26
C ILE A 104 23.97 -0.60 1.59
N LYS A 105 25.02 -0.02 2.18
CA LYS A 105 26.40 -0.10 1.64
C LYS A 105 26.99 -1.51 1.71
N ASP A 106 26.70 -2.23 2.79
CA ASP A 106 27.18 -3.60 3.00
C ASP A 106 26.27 -4.59 2.28
N VAL A 107 26.75 -5.15 1.17
CA VAL A 107 25.98 -6.07 0.32
C VAL A 107 25.58 -7.34 1.08
N SER A 108 26.35 -7.79 2.07
CA SER A 108 26.00 -8.97 2.86
C SER A 108 24.74 -8.80 3.72
N LYS A 109 24.39 -7.54 4.01
CA LYS A 109 23.19 -7.16 4.79
C LYS A 109 21.96 -6.92 3.90
N ARG A 110 22.12 -6.93 2.59
CA ARG A 110 21.02 -6.85 1.62
C ARG A 110 20.33 -8.20 1.55
N GLN A 111 19.62 -8.60 2.61
CA GLN A 111 18.73 -9.75 2.57
C GLN A 111 17.46 -9.31 1.83
N PRO A 112 17.28 -9.69 0.54
CA PRO A 112 16.17 -9.20 -0.25
C PRO A 112 14.87 -9.82 0.26
N TYR A 113 13.87 -8.97 0.45
CA TYR A 113 12.54 -9.36 0.85
C TYR A 113 11.55 -9.02 -0.27
N SER A 114 10.65 -9.97 -0.58
CA SER A 114 9.57 -9.75 -1.55
C SER A 114 8.39 -9.10 -0.84
N ALA A 115 8.43 -7.78 -0.69
CA ALA A 115 7.41 -7.04 0.04
C ALA A 115 6.12 -6.94 -0.78
N PRO A 116 4.97 -7.43 -0.29
CA PRO A 116 3.69 -7.17 -0.94
C PRO A 116 3.38 -5.66 -0.92
N ALA A 117 2.79 -5.17 -2.00
CA ALA A 117 2.44 -3.78 -2.18
C ALA A 117 1.01 -3.63 -2.69
N ILE A 118 0.24 -2.78 -2.01
CA ILE A 118 -1.10 -2.36 -2.42
C ILE A 118 -0.94 -1.09 -3.25
N ILE A 119 -1.35 -1.14 -4.51
CA ILE A 119 -1.21 -0.05 -5.48
C ILE A 119 -2.58 0.55 -5.79
N PHE A 120 -2.68 1.86 -5.59
CA PHE A 120 -3.83 2.65 -6.02
C PHE A 120 -3.39 3.56 -7.17
N HIS A 121 -3.74 3.20 -8.39
CA HIS A 121 -3.55 4.09 -9.54
C HIS A 121 -4.41 5.34 -9.37
N ALA A 122 -3.92 6.49 -9.82
CA ALA A 122 -4.63 7.76 -9.72
C ALA A 122 -6.02 7.68 -10.38
N LYS A 123 -6.16 6.94 -11.48
CA LYS A 123 -7.45 6.68 -12.15
C LYS A 123 -8.49 5.99 -11.26
N ASN A 124 -8.05 5.34 -10.18
CA ASN A 124 -8.89 4.62 -9.23
C ASN A 124 -9.11 5.37 -7.91
N ILE A 125 -8.56 6.58 -7.77
CA ILE A 125 -8.77 7.49 -6.64
C ILE A 125 -9.49 8.71 -7.20
N LEU A 126 -10.80 8.82 -6.99
CA LEU A 126 -11.67 9.79 -7.66
C LEU A 126 -12.20 10.84 -6.69
N ASP A 127 -12.37 12.08 -7.15
CA ASP A 127 -13.11 13.13 -6.46
C ASP A 127 -14.64 12.91 -6.56
N SER A 128 -15.41 13.79 -5.91
CA SER A 128 -16.88 13.79 -5.95
C SER A 128 -17.48 13.97 -7.35
N ASN A 129 -16.70 14.45 -8.33
CA ASN A 129 -17.09 14.57 -9.73
C ASN A 129 -16.65 13.36 -10.58
N GLY A 130 -16.09 12.32 -9.95
CA GLY A 130 -15.57 11.13 -10.64
C GLY A 130 -14.26 11.37 -11.39
N LYS A 131 -13.50 12.41 -11.03
CA LYS A 131 -12.22 12.72 -11.68
C LYS A 131 -11.03 12.24 -10.84
N PRO A 132 -9.95 11.74 -11.47
CA PRO A 132 -8.75 11.32 -10.76
C PRO A 132 -8.18 12.41 -9.86
N ILE A 133 -7.89 12.05 -8.61
CA ILE A 133 -7.13 12.87 -7.67
C ILE A 133 -5.68 12.95 -8.16
N ASN A 134 -5.08 14.13 -7.99
CA ASN A 134 -3.65 14.30 -8.22
C ASN A 134 -2.87 13.57 -7.11
N ILE A 135 -2.10 12.56 -7.48
CA ILE A 135 -1.36 11.71 -6.53
C ILE A 135 -0.34 12.49 -5.71
N ARG A 136 0.10 13.65 -6.20
CA ARG A 136 0.99 14.56 -5.47
C ARG A 136 0.32 15.22 -4.26
N MET A 137 -1.00 15.13 -4.15
CA MET A 137 -1.72 15.55 -2.95
C MET A 137 -1.39 14.65 -1.76
N PHE A 138 -0.94 13.41 -1.97
CA PHE A 138 -0.29 12.60 -0.94
C PHE A 138 1.15 13.08 -0.74
N ASP A 139 1.30 14.29 -0.20
CA ASP A 139 2.59 14.89 0.15
C ASP A 139 3.32 14.11 1.25
N GLU A 140 4.54 14.54 1.60
CA GLU A 140 5.38 13.84 2.58
C GLU A 140 4.69 13.64 3.93
N LEU A 141 4.06 14.70 4.46
CA LEU A 141 3.37 14.64 5.74
C LEU A 141 2.18 13.66 5.69
N LYS A 142 1.38 13.71 4.62
CA LYS A 142 0.24 12.80 4.47
C LYS A 142 0.67 11.35 4.29
N ARG A 143 1.77 11.11 3.59
CA ARG A 143 2.37 9.77 3.48
C ARG A 143 2.88 9.28 4.83
N GLU A 144 3.47 10.14 5.65
CA GLU A 144 3.90 9.79 7.01
C GLU A 144 2.70 9.42 7.92
N ILE A 145 1.61 10.21 7.85
CA ILE A 145 0.37 9.91 8.58
C ILE A 145 -0.19 8.55 8.15
N LEU A 146 -0.33 8.31 6.84
CA LEU A 146 -0.78 7.02 6.31
C LEU A 146 0.14 5.88 6.75
N GLN A 147 1.45 6.09 6.70
CA GLN A 147 2.42 5.07 7.07
C GLN A 147 2.21 4.61 8.52
N ASN A 148 2.11 5.56 9.46
CA ASN A 148 1.91 5.26 10.87
C ASN A 148 0.56 4.60 11.14
N LEU A 149 -0.50 5.08 10.49
CA LEU A 149 -1.84 4.50 10.59
C LEU A 149 -1.86 3.05 10.07
N MET A 150 -1.27 2.82 8.91
CA MET A 150 -1.24 1.49 8.30
C MET A 150 -0.36 0.52 9.11
N ILE A 151 0.74 0.98 9.73
CA ILE A 151 1.55 0.13 10.63
C ILE A 151 0.67 -0.40 11.76
N PHE A 152 -0.11 0.49 12.39
CA PHE A 152 -1.03 0.12 13.46
C PHE A 152 -2.10 -0.87 12.98
N LEU A 153 -2.72 -0.62 11.83
CA LEU A 153 -3.84 -1.43 11.34
C LEU A 153 -3.42 -2.79 10.79
N MET A 154 -2.30 -2.85 10.04
CA MET A 154 -1.80 -4.09 9.45
C MET A 154 -0.94 -4.91 10.41
N LYS A 155 -0.46 -4.29 11.51
CA LYS A 155 0.46 -4.89 12.46
C LYS A 155 1.72 -5.44 11.77
N ALA A 156 2.22 -4.71 10.78
CA ALA A 156 3.49 -4.98 10.11
C ALA A 156 4.64 -4.34 10.89
N ASN A 157 5.86 -4.89 10.76
CA ASN A 157 7.07 -4.31 11.37
C ASN A 157 7.40 -2.93 10.83
N TRP A 158 7.16 -2.73 9.54
CA TRP A 158 7.30 -1.44 8.87
C TRP A 158 6.33 -1.38 7.70
N ILE A 159 5.99 -0.15 7.30
CA ILE A 159 5.29 0.15 6.06
C ILE A 159 6.04 1.29 5.39
N TYR A 160 6.10 1.26 4.08
CA TYR A 160 6.62 2.35 3.28
C TYR A 160 5.56 2.84 2.31
N ILE A 161 5.30 4.15 2.32
CA ILE A 161 4.33 4.79 1.43
C ILE A 161 5.09 5.58 0.35
N SER A 162 4.86 5.26 -0.92
CA SER A 162 5.46 5.98 -2.04
C SER A 162 4.42 6.47 -3.04
N ILE A 163 4.74 7.53 -3.75
CA ILE A 163 4.02 7.93 -4.96
C ILE A 163 4.93 7.81 -6.17
N SER A 164 4.38 7.33 -7.28
CA SER A 164 4.96 7.44 -8.60
C SER A 164 4.15 8.45 -9.39
N PHE A 165 4.83 9.29 -10.16
CA PHE A 165 4.19 10.17 -11.11
C PHE A 165 5.14 10.45 -12.27
N GLU A 166 4.63 10.46 -13.50
CA GLU A 166 5.41 10.89 -14.65
C GLU A 166 5.75 12.39 -14.52
N TYR A 167 7.05 12.69 -14.46
CA TYR A 167 7.53 14.07 -14.51
C TYR A 167 7.43 14.59 -15.95
N THR A 168 6.28 15.13 -16.32
CA THR A 168 6.21 15.94 -17.54
C THR A 168 6.89 17.29 -17.25
N LYS A 169 8.13 17.47 -17.75
CA LYS A 169 8.68 18.83 -17.91
C LYS A 169 7.70 19.60 -18.79
N VAL A 170 7.04 20.61 -18.23
CA VAL A 170 6.40 21.63 -19.04
C VAL A 170 7.50 22.22 -19.92
N LYS A 171 7.39 22.06 -21.25
CA LYS A 171 8.28 22.77 -22.18
C LYS A 171 8.14 24.25 -21.86
N ALA A 172 9.23 24.89 -21.42
CA ALA A 172 9.28 26.34 -21.36
C ALA A 172 8.95 26.87 -22.76
N LYS A 173 7.99 27.79 -22.84
CA LYS A 173 7.65 28.50 -24.07
C LYS A 173 8.80 29.39 -24.52
#